data_AF-A0A1G8RXS8-F1
#
_entry.id   AF-A0A1G8RXS8-F1
#
_cell.length_a   1.000
_cell.length_b   1.000
_cell.length_c   1.000
_cell.angle_alpha   90.00
_cell.angle_beta   90.00
_cell.angle_gamma   90.00
#
_symmetry.space_group_name_H-M   'P 1'
#
loop_
_entity.id
_entity.type
_entity.pdbx_description
1 polymer ?
#
loop_
_entity_poly.entity_id
_entity_poly.type
_entity_poly.pdbx_seq_one_letter_code
_entity_poly.pdbx_strand_id
1 'polypeptide(L)'
;MSNDEYETTAREAIKSLIGKPKGEDNVTLFLEHHLAKLEPEYFSSTYGSTTPEATQIVDSLVLVHSWSSEDDGTVDVFDFSLPGSVTDYLLSVRFSGDEVKEISMES
;
A
#
# COMPACT_ATOMS: atom_id res chain seq x y z
N MET A 1 -9.68 15.98 4.95
CA MET A 1 -9.36 16.08 3.50
C MET A 1 -10.43 15.41 2.62
N SER A 2 -10.37 15.52 1.30
CA SER A 2 -11.18 14.69 0.38
C SER A 2 -10.63 13.26 0.28
N ASN A 3 -11.41 12.29 -0.19
CA ASN A 3 -10.95 10.89 -0.28
C ASN A 3 -9.71 10.71 -1.17
N ASP A 4 -9.65 11.40 -2.32
CA ASP A 4 -8.47 11.43 -3.21
C ASP A 4 -7.22 12.01 -2.53
N GLU A 5 -7.40 13.02 -1.66
CA GLU A 5 -6.29 13.64 -0.92
C GLU A 5 -5.74 12.70 0.16
N TYR A 6 -6.63 11.95 0.83
CA TYR A 6 -6.21 10.88 1.76
C TYR A 6 -5.49 9.76 1.03
N GLU A 7 -6.00 9.31 -0.13
CA GLU A 7 -5.35 8.28 -0.93
C GLU A 7 -3.95 8.71 -1.36
N THR A 8 -3.81 9.95 -1.84
CA THR A 8 -2.52 10.52 -2.22
C THR A 8 -1.57 10.58 -1.03
N THR A 9 -2.05 11.05 0.12
CA THR A 9 -1.26 11.12 1.36
C THR A 9 -0.82 9.74 1.84
N ALA A 10 -1.70 8.75 1.74
CA ALA A 10 -1.41 7.38 2.13
C ALA A 10 -0.30 6.78 1.27
N ARG A 11 -0.35 6.97 -0.06
CA ARG A 11 0.70 6.52 -0.98
C ARG A 11 2.04 7.18 -0.68
N GLU A 12 2.06 8.49 -0.46
CA GLU A 12 3.30 9.20 -0.13
C GLU A 12 3.89 8.75 1.22
N ALA A 13 3.03 8.43 2.20
CA ALA A 13 3.47 7.86 3.47
C ALA A 13 4.06 6.45 3.30
N ILE A 14 3.43 5.58 2.51
CA ILE A 14 3.98 4.26 2.13
C ILE A 14 5.34 4.43 1.46
N LYS A 15 5.46 5.30 0.45
CA LYS A 15 6.73 5.56 -0.25
C LYS A 15 7.83 6.05 0.69
N SER A 16 7.47 6.92 1.63
CA SER A 16 8.42 7.45 2.62
C SER A 16 9.01 6.36 3.52
N LEU A 17 8.34 5.21 3.70
CA LEU A 17 8.83 4.10 4.52
C LEU A 17 9.74 3.12 3.77
N ILE A 18 9.80 3.19 2.44
CA ILE A 18 10.65 2.29 1.62
C ILE A 18 12.11 2.41 2.07
N GLY A 19 12.72 1.28 2.45
CA GLY A 19 14.13 1.22 2.84
C GLY A 19 14.45 1.91 4.19
N LYS A 20 13.43 2.26 4.99
CA LYS A 20 13.62 2.80 6.34
C LYS A 20 13.30 1.72 7.39
N PRO A 21 13.90 1.78 8.59
CA PRO A 21 13.65 0.80 9.65
C PRO A 21 12.17 0.67 10.04
N LYS A 22 11.44 1.79 10.08
CA LYS A 22 9.99 1.79 10.36
C LYS A 22 9.14 1.12 9.28
N GLY A 23 9.72 0.93 8.08
CA GLY A 23 9.09 0.30 6.94
C GLY A 23 9.53 -1.14 6.71
N GLU A 24 10.47 -1.67 7.49
CA GLU A 24 11.03 -3.01 7.25
C GLU A 24 9.96 -4.10 7.39
N ASP A 25 9.16 -4.04 8.46
CA ASP A 25 8.15 -5.06 8.79
C ASP A 25 6.79 -4.88 8.07
N ASN A 26 6.63 -3.82 7.27
CA ASN A 26 5.38 -3.52 6.56
C ASN A 26 5.61 -3.34 5.06
N VAL A 27 5.99 -2.14 4.61
CA VAL A 27 6.12 -1.77 3.20
C VAL A 27 7.24 -2.56 2.53
N THR A 28 8.42 -2.60 3.13
CA THR A 28 9.58 -3.30 2.56
C THR A 28 9.33 -4.80 2.53
N LEU A 29 8.85 -5.38 3.63
CA LEU A 29 8.43 -6.78 3.68
C LEU A 29 7.38 -7.11 2.61
N PHE A 30 6.34 -6.28 2.46
CA PHE A 30 5.31 -6.46 1.45
C PHE A 30 5.93 -6.53 0.04
N LEU A 31 6.81 -5.59 -0.30
CA LEU A 31 7.43 -5.53 -1.63
C LEU A 31 8.34 -6.73 -1.88
N GLU A 32 9.26 -7.04 -0.96
CA GLU A 32 10.19 -8.15 -1.10
C GLU A 32 9.48 -9.50 -1.14
N HIS A 33 8.45 -9.67 -0.30
CA HIS A 33 7.65 -10.89 -0.25
C HIS A 33 6.97 -11.19 -1.58
N HIS A 34 6.34 -10.17 -2.19
CA HIS A 34 5.64 -10.35 -3.46
C HIS A 34 6.60 -10.49 -4.63
N LEU A 35 7.71 -9.74 -4.65
CA LEU A 35 8.76 -9.91 -5.67
C LEU A 35 9.35 -11.33 -5.67
N ALA A 36 9.45 -11.96 -4.49
CA ALA A 36 9.95 -13.32 -4.36
C ALA A 36 8.90 -14.41 -4.62
N LYS A 37 7.62 -14.15 -4.32
CA LYS A 37 6.54 -15.17 -4.41
C LYS A 37 5.74 -15.14 -5.71
N LEU A 38 5.52 -13.96 -6.30
CA LEU A 38 4.71 -13.84 -7.52
C LEU A 38 5.54 -14.17 -8.76
N GLU A 39 4.85 -14.58 -9.82
CA GLU A 39 5.52 -14.93 -11.07
C GLU A 39 6.13 -13.68 -11.74
N PRO A 40 7.36 -13.77 -12.29
CA PRO A 40 7.99 -12.66 -13.00
C PRO A 40 7.14 -12.10 -14.15
N GLU A 41 6.30 -12.92 -14.76
CA GLU A 41 5.37 -12.54 -15.84
C GLU A 41 4.30 -11.54 -15.39
N TYR A 42 3.82 -11.67 -14.14
CA TYR A 42 2.92 -10.68 -13.56
C TYR A 42 3.61 -9.32 -13.50
N PHE A 43 4.85 -9.29 -13.02
CA PHE A 43 5.57 -8.03 -12.90
C PHE A 43 5.90 -7.44 -14.27
N SER A 44 6.39 -8.26 -15.21
CA SER A 44 6.69 -7.82 -16.57
C SER A 44 5.47 -7.25 -17.28
N SER A 45 4.30 -7.90 -17.15
CA SER A 45 3.06 -7.45 -17.80
C SER A 45 2.49 -6.18 -17.17
N THR A 46 2.61 -6.04 -15.84
CA THR A 46 2.03 -4.92 -15.09
C THR A 46 2.96 -3.69 -15.07
N TYR A 47 4.26 -3.91 -15.00
CA TYR A 47 5.29 -2.89 -14.73
C TYR A 47 6.34 -2.75 -15.82
N GLY A 48 6.31 -3.60 -16.86
CA GLY A 48 7.31 -3.61 -17.93
C GLY A 48 8.67 -4.20 -17.53
N SER A 49 8.81 -4.72 -16.31
CA SER A 49 10.04 -5.33 -15.77
C SER A 49 9.69 -6.50 -14.86
N THR A 50 10.51 -7.55 -14.85
CA THR A 50 10.38 -8.67 -13.90
C THR A 50 10.79 -8.29 -12.48
N THR A 51 11.56 -7.20 -12.32
CA THR A 51 12.01 -6.66 -11.04
C THR A 51 11.80 -5.15 -11.05
N PRO A 52 10.53 -4.69 -10.91
CA PRO A 52 10.23 -3.26 -10.89
C PRO A 52 10.73 -2.60 -9.62
N GLU A 53 10.96 -1.29 -9.69
CA GLU A 53 11.36 -0.48 -8.54
C GLU A 53 10.24 -0.43 -7.50
N ALA A 54 10.61 -0.40 -6.21
CA ALA A 54 9.69 -0.32 -5.08
C ALA A 54 8.67 0.82 -5.20
N THR A 55 9.13 2.01 -5.61
CA THR A 55 8.29 3.19 -5.81
C THR A 55 7.27 2.98 -6.92
N GLN A 56 7.66 2.32 -8.02
CA GLN A 56 6.78 2.01 -9.14
C GLN A 56 5.67 1.05 -8.72
N ILE A 57 5.97 0.07 -7.85
CA ILE A 57 4.95 -0.81 -7.28
C ILE A 57 3.96 0.00 -6.44
N VAL A 58 4.45 0.84 -5.53
CA VAL A 58 3.60 1.66 -4.65
C VAL A 58 2.71 2.64 -5.43
N ASP A 59 3.23 3.25 -6.49
CA ASP A 59 2.45 4.12 -7.38
C ASP A 59 1.32 3.37 -8.10
N SER A 60 1.48 2.07 -8.36
CA SER A 60 0.49 1.24 -9.05
C SER A 60 -0.55 0.60 -8.12
N LEU A 61 -0.36 0.66 -6.80
CA LEU A 61 -1.26 0.00 -5.85
C LEU A 61 -2.69 0.47 -6.11
N VAL A 62 -3.66 -0.41 -5.92
CA VAL A 62 -5.07 -0.06 -6.08
C VAL A 62 -5.71 0.04 -4.71
N LEU A 63 -6.52 1.07 -4.48
CA LEU A 63 -7.35 1.18 -3.29
C LEU A 63 -8.44 0.10 -3.40
N VAL A 64 -8.41 -0.88 -2.50
CA VAL A 64 -9.35 -2.00 -2.47
C VAL A 64 -10.51 -1.69 -1.54
N HIS A 65 -10.21 -1.11 -0.38
CA HIS A 65 -11.20 -0.74 0.61
C HIS A 65 -10.84 0.58 1.29
N SER A 66 -11.87 1.32 1.69
CA SER A 66 -11.72 2.51 2.51
C SER A 66 -12.87 2.54 3.51
N TRP A 67 -12.55 2.57 4.81
CA TRP A 67 -13.54 2.43 5.87
C TRP A 67 -13.18 3.28 7.09
N SER A 68 -14.18 3.46 7.95
CA SER A 68 -14.05 4.17 9.22
C SER A 68 -13.94 3.15 10.35
N SER A 69 -12.86 3.21 11.12
CA SER A 69 -12.71 2.44 12.35
C SER A 69 -13.59 2.96 13.49
N GLU A 70 -14.10 4.18 13.38
CA GLU A 70 -15.00 4.80 14.35
C GLU A 70 -16.36 5.16 13.71
N ASP A 71 -17.42 5.13 14.52
CA ASP A 71 -18.80 5.45 14.12
C ASP A 71 -19.03 6.97 13.91
N ASP A 72 -17.95 7.76 13.79
CA ASP A 72 -18.00 9.21 13.58
C ASP A 72 -18.18 9.60 12.09
N GLY A 73 -18.20 8.61 11.18
CA GLY A 73 -18.43 8.82 9.76
C GLY A 73 -17.24 9.38 8.98
N THR A 74 -16.06 9.52 9.61
CA THR A 74 -14.81 9.90 8.96
C THR A 74 -14.05 8.66 8.51
N VAL A 75 -13.75 8.52 7.22
CA VAL A 75 -12.92 7.41 6.71
C VAL A 75 -11.50 7.61 7.22
N ASP A 76 -11.02 6.71 8.08
CA ASP A 76 -9.67 6.76 8.65
C ASP A 76 -8.78 5.60 8.21
N VAL A 77 -9.28 4.63 7.46
CA VAL A 77 -8.49 3.48 6.99
C VAL A 77 -8.59 3.32 5.48
N PHE A 78 -7.43 3.16 4.84
CA PHE A 78 -7.28 2.96 3.40
C PHE A 78 -6.44 1.72 3.13
N ASP A 79 -7.03 0.72 2.48
CA ASP A 79 -6.41 -0.57 2.21
C ASP A 79 -6.02 -0.68 0.74
N PHE A 80 -4.72 -0.88 0.52
CA PHE A 80 -4.12 -0.96 -0.81
C PHE A 80 -3.67 -2.38 -1.13
N SER A 81 -3.83 -2.81 -2.38
CA SER A 81 -3.27 -4.07 -2.86
C SER A 81 -2.64 -3.95 -4.22
N LEU A 82 -1.97 -5.02 -4.64
CA LEU A 82 -1.42 -5.16 -5.98
C LEU A 82 -2.55 -5.21 -7.02
N PRO A 83 -2.36 -4.58 -8.19
CA PRO A 83 -3.35 -4.62 -9.27
C PRO A 83 -3.60 -6.07 -9.73
N GLY A 84 -4.86 -6.35 -10.07
CA GLY A 84 -5.26 -7.68 -10.57
C GLY A 84 -5.53 -8.73 -9.50
N SER A 85 -5.62 -8.33 -8.22
CA SER A 85 -6.01 -9.21 -7.10
C SER A 85 -5.16 -10.49 -7.04
N VAL A 86 -3.86 -10.35 -7.29
CA VAL A 86 -2.88 -11.46 -7.31
C VAL A 86 -2.45 -11.91 -5.91
N THR A 87 -2.96 -11.25 -4.87
CA THR A 87 -2.62 -11.48 -3.47
C THR A 87 -3.78 -11.05 -2.57
N ASP A 88 -3.93 -11.72 -1.43
CA ASP A 88 -4.85 -11.34 -0.36
C ASP A 88 -4.19 -10.36 0.64
N TYR A 89 -2.88 -10.13 0.52
CA TYR A 89 -2.19 -9.17 1.37
C TYR A 89 -2.57 -7.72 1.02
N LEU A 90 -2.79 -6.92 2.06
CA LEU A 90 -3.13 -5.51 1.97
C LEU A 90 -2.09 -4.65 2.70
N LEU A 91 -1.79 -3.48 2.16
CA LEU A 91 -1.14 -2.40 2.90
C LEU A 91 -2.23 -1.46 3.42
N SER A 92 -2.48 -1.53 4.72
CA SER A 92 -3.46 -0.70 5.40
C SER A 92 -2.80 0.56 5.93
N VAL A 93 -3.38 1.73 5.60
CA VAL A 93 -2.94 3.03 6.10
C VAL A 93 -4.04 3.61 6.97
N ARG A 94 -3.73 3.83 8.24
CA ARG A 94 -4.63 4.43 9.20
C ARG A 94 -4.30 5.89 9.46
N PHE A 95 -5.30 6.73 9.42
CA PHE A 95 -5.26 8.15 9.72
C PHE A 95 -5.80 8.44 11.13
N SER A 96 -5.39 9.58 11.67
CA SER A 96 -5.93 10.18 12.88
C SER A 96 -6.22 11.64 12.58
N GLY A 97 -7.45 11.92 12.13
CA GLY A 97 -7.77 13.21 11.51
C GLY A 97 -7.16 13.30 10.12
N ASP A 98 -6.17 14.18 9.95
CA ASP A 98 -5.49 14.43 8.68
C ASP A 98 -4.05 13.86 8.63
N GLU A 99 -3.59 13.19 9.70
CA GLU A 99 -2.23 12.64 9.81
C GLU A 99 -2.23 11.11 9.73
N VAL A 100 -1.21 10.54 9.07
CA VAL A 100 -0.99 9.08 9.06
C VAL A 100 -0.49 8.62 10.42
N LYS A 101 -1.29 7.79 11.07
CA LYS A 101 -1.01 7.22 12.40
C LYS A 101 -0.21 5.93 12.29
N GLU A 102 -0.58 5.06 11.36
CA GLU A 102 -0.03 3.71 11.24
C GLU A 102 -0.08 3.20 9.80
N ILE A 103 0.92 2.39 9.43
CA ILE A 103 0.96 1.64 8.19
C ILE A 103 1.29 0.19 8.53
N SER A 104 0.41 -0.72 8.12
CA SER A 104 0.45 -2.13 8.49
C SER A 104 0.25 -3.01 7.26
N MET A 105 0.84 -4.20 7.29
CA MET A 105 0.58 -5.25 6.29
C MET A 105 -0.44 -6.22 6.88
N GLU A 106 -1.62 -6.31 6.27
CA GLU A 106 -2.73 -7.17 6.68
C GLU A 106 -2.86 -8.36 5.72
N SER A 107 -3.43 -9.47 6.20
CA SER A 107 -3.64 -10.73 5.44
C SER A 107 -4.95 -11.42 5.80
#